data_AF-A0A7Y5B6J5-F1
#
_entry.id   AF-A0A7Y5B6J5-F1
#
_cell.length_a   1.000
_cell.length_b   1.000
_cell.length_c   1.000
_cell.angle_alpha   90.00
_cell.angle_beta   90.00
_cell.angle_gamma   90.00
#
_symmetry.space_group_name_H-M   'P 1'
#
loop_
_entity.id
_entity.type
_entity.pdbx_description
1 polymer ?
#
loop_
_entity_poly.entity_id
_entity_poly.type
_entity_poly.pdbx_seq_one_letter_code
_entity_poly.pdbx_strand_id
1 'polypeptide(L)'
;MEEAILIPGSRLIAQDDGFVIYERRFSSDDPLRATDLSPSPDWIEICISLRRPDPDMPVCPRARAEAGLTYFHHHLIVSIDPQLLQRLAEADRAKLCPTVAELLERSDDERSALNIDGAALKPIVDQILEPPDVGGMALFYQAKLREILSFICFERKPIDERIDRAVAFLHQHLDNPNASKSLAQAICLSPRQTQRLFRVVLGRSPSEYLAEIRLQKAASLLASGRATVSESAIEVGYVSLSHFSKAFRAKFGLSPSEFKAARQRRAG
;
A
#
# COMPACT_ATOMS: atom_id res chain seq x y z
N MET A 1 -8.95 -10.18 -28.95
CA MET A 1 -8.32 -9.95 -27.63
C MET A 1 -6.87 -10.33 -27.75
N GLU A 2 -5.98 -9.36 -27.62
CA GLU A 2 -4.56 -9.63 -27.42
C GLU A 2 -4.40 -10.11 -25.96
N GLU A 3 -3.65 -11.19 -25.77
CA GLU A 3 -3.43 -11.78 -24.44
C GLU A 3 -2.59 -10.82 -23.61
N ALA A 4 -3.03 -10.47 -22.39
CA ALA A 4 -2.30 -9.53 -21.56
C ALA A 4 -0.88 -10.06 -21.29
N ILE A 5 0.16 -9.29 -21.64
CA ILE A 5 1.54 -9.68 -21.36
C ILE A 5 1.75 -9.61 -19.85
N LEU A 6 1.66 -10.76 -19.18
CA LEU A 6 1.81 -10.85 -17.74
C LEU A 6 3.28 -10.81 -17.33
N ILE A 7 3.57 -10.01 -16.29
CA ILE A 7 4.89 -9.92 -15.66
C ILE A 7 5.28 -11.30 -15.06
N PRO A 8 6.57 -11.69 -15.02
CA PRO A 8 6.99 -12.93 -14.37
C PRO A 8 6.50 -13.06 -12.92
N GLY A 9 6.06 -14.27 -12.56
CA GLY A 9 5.45 -14.56 -11.25
C GLY A 9 3.96 -14.23 -11.16
N SER A 10 3.34 -13.84 -12.27
CA SER A 10 1.90 -13.57 -12.35
C SER A 10 1.10 -14.80 -12.80
N ARG A 11 -0.13 -14.92 -12.27
CA ARG A 11 -1.16 -15.89 -12.63
C ARG A 11 -2.42 -15.12 -13.02
N LEU A 12 -2.89 -15.28 -14.26
CA LEU A 12 -4.17 -14.72 -14.69
C LEU A 12 -5.31 -15.28 -13.85
N ILE A 13 -6.21 -14.42 -13.38
CA ILE A 13 -7.42 -14.81 -12.64
C ILE A 13 -8.65 -14.58 -13.51
N ALA A 14 -8.75 -13.37 -14.09
CA ALA A 14 -9.89 -12.99 -14.91
C ALA A 14 -9.47 -11.95 -15.95
N GLN A 15 -10.13 -11.99 -17.11
CA GLN A 15 -9.98 -11.00 -18.16
C GLN A 15 -11.35 -10.76 -18.81
N ASP A 16 -11.63 -9.50 -19.11
CA ASP A 16 -12.85 -9.03 -19.78
C ASP A 16 -12.54 -7.80 -20.63
N ASP A 17 -13.51 -7.34 -21.41
CA ASP A 17 -13.45 -6.12 -22.24
C ASP A 17 -13.40 -4.88 -21.33
N GLY A 18 -12.20 -4.59 -20.82
CA GLY A 18 -11.87 -3.38 -20.06
C GLY A 18 -11.25 -3.62 -18.69
N PHE A 19 -11.02 -4.86 -18.25
CA PHE A 19 -10.23 -5.13 -17.04
C PHE A 19 -9.47 -6.46 -17.11
N VAL A 20 -8.35 -6.54 -16.39
CA VAL A 20 -7.57 -7.76 -16.16
C VAL A 20 -7.27 -7.87 -14.67
N ILE A 21 -7.54 -9.05 -14.10
CA ILE A 21 -7.19 -9.38 -12.72
C ILE A 21 -6.15 -10.49 -12.75
N TYR A 22 -5.02 -10.27 -12.09
CA TYR A 22 -3.99 -11.28 -11.94
C TYR A 22 -3.38 -11.26 -10.54
N GLU A 23 -3.00 -12.44 -10.07
CA GLU A 23 -2.23 -12.59 -8.83
C GLU A 23 -0.75 -12.57 -9.17
N ARG A 24 0.05 -11.83 -8.40
CA ARG A 24 1.50 -11.78 -8.57
C ARG A 24 2.20 -12.22 -7.29
N ARG A 25 3.07 -13.24 -7.41
CA ARG A 25 3.88 -13.78 -6.31
C ARG A 25 5.35 -13.80 -6.74
N PHE A 26 6.20 -13.11 -5.99
CA PHE A 26 7.63 -13.09 -6.27
C PHE A 26 8.47 -12.83 -5.02
N SER A 27 9.70 -13.31 -5.04
CA SER A 27 10.68 -13.01 -4.02
C SER A 27 11.62 -11.89 -4.49
N SER A 28 12.01 -11.00 -3.58
CA SER A 28 13.02 -9.98 -3.82
C SER A 28 13.90 -9.79 -2.58
N ASP A 29 15.05 -9.18 -2.76
CA ASP A 29 15.91 -8.60 -1.71
C ASP A 29 15.54 -7.14 -1.36
N ASP A 30 14.44 -6.60 -1.93
CA ASP A 30 14.00 -5.21 -1.76
C ASP A 30 12.53 -5.16 -1.34
N PRO A 31 12.23 -4.64 -0.14
CA PRO A 31 10.87 -4.62 0.39
C PRO A 31 9.95 -3.61 -0.34
N LEU A 32 10.51 -2.66 -1.11
CA LEU A 32 9.74 -1.72 -1.92
C LEU A 32 9.55 -2.17 -3.36
N ARG A 33 10.16 -3.28 -3.79
CA ARG A 33 9.93 -3.84 -5.14
C ARG A 33 8.46 -4.18 -5.40
N ALA A 34 7.67 -4.27 -4.34
CA ALA A 34 6.22 -4.36 -4.39
C ALA A 34 5.55 -3.25 -5.23
N THR A 35 6.12 -2.03 -5.20
CA THR A 35 5.54 -0.84 -5.83
C THR A 35 6.08 -0.56 -7.23
N ASP A 36 7.14 -1.27 -7.64
CA ASP A 36 7.73 -1.18 -8.97
C ASP A 36 6.87 -2.00 -9.95
N LEU A 37 5.73 -1.42 -10.28
CA LEU A 37 4.90 -1.84 -11.39
C LEU A 37 5.38 -1.12 -12.65
N SER A 38 5.43 -1.83 -13.78
CA SER A 38 5.65 -1.25 -15.10
C SER A 38 4.30 -1.24 -15.80
N PRO A 39 3.37 -0.35 -15.39
CA PRO A 39 2.03 -0.34 -15.95
C PRO A 39 2.10 -0.08 -17.45
N SER A 40 1.20 -0.70 -18.21
CA SER A 40 0.92 -0.24 -19.56
C SER A 40 0.44 1.22 -19.48
N PRO A 41 0.93 2.13 -20.34
CA PRO A 41 0.47 3.52 -20.36
C PRO A 41 -1.04 3.64 -20.61
N ASP A 42 -1.66 2.62 -21.21
CA ASP A 42 -3.06 2.64 -21.58
C ASP A 42 -4.01 2.21 -20.45
N TRP A 43 -3.48 1.68 -19.34
CA TRP A 43 -4.29 1.08 -18.26
C TRP A 43 -3.97 1.69 -16.90
N ILE A 44 -4.96 1.74 -16.01
CA ILE A 44 -4.76 2.08 -14.60
C ILE A 44 -4.49 0.79 -13.84
N GLU A 45 -3.37 0.71 -13.13
CA GLU A 45 -3.04 -0.44 -12.29
C GLU A 45 -3.33 -0.18 -10.81
N ILE A 46 -4.08 -1.09 -10.21
CA ILE A 46 -4.38 -1.09 -8.78
C ILE A 46 -3.69 -2.31 -8.16
N CYS A 47 -2.70 -2.04 -7.30
CA CYS A 47 -1.93 -3.02 -6.56
C CYS A 47 -2.50 -3.18 -5.15
N ILE A 48 -3.08 -4.35 -4.87
CA ILE A 48 -3.60 -4.68 -3.54
C ILE A 48 -2.60 -5.62 -2.86
N SER A 49 -1.96 -5.15 -1.79
CA SER A 49 -0.98 -5.94 -1.04
C SER A 49 -1.68 -6.93 -0.11
N LEU A 50 -1.43 -8.23 -0.29
CA LEU A 50 -2.12 -9.31 0.43
C LEU A 50 -1.34 -9.86 1.62
N ARG A 51 -0.04 -9.53 1.72
CA ARG A 51 0.82 -9.92 2.83
C ARG A 51 1.36 -8.67 3.50
N ARG A 52 1.04 -8.48 4.78
CA ARG A 52 1.86 -7.60 5.65
C ARG A 52 3.20 -8.28 5.87
N PRO A 53 4.33 -7.56 5.97
CA PRO A 53 5.57 -8.15 6.44
C PRO A 53 5.28 -8.86 7.76
N ASP A 54 5.39 -10.19 7.76
CA ASP A 54 5.25 -10.98 8.98
C ASP A 54 6.41 -10.57 9.89
N PRO A 55 6.15 -10.01 11.08
CA PRO A 55 7.22 -9.50 11.95
C PRO A 55 8.13 -10.62 12.48
N ASP A 56 7.63 -11.85 12.57
CA ASP A 56 8.40 -13.03 13.00
C ASP A 56 9.01 -13.77 11.81
N MET A 57 8.45 -13.59 10.62
CA MET A 57 8.89 -14.20 9.38
C MET A 57 8.96 -13.18 8.22
N PRO A 58 9.80 -12.13 8.35
CA PRO A 58 9.93 -11.10 7.30
C PRO A 58 10.46 -11.72 6.00
N VAL A 59 11.10 -12.88 6.12
CA VAL A 59 11.70 -13.67 5.06
C VAL A 59 10.87 -14.89 4.74
N CYS A 60 10.57 -15.11 3.46
CA CYS A 60 9.97 -16.36 3.03
C CYS A 60 10.92 -17.54 3.32
N PRO A 61 10.47 -18.58 4.05
CA PRO A 61 11.32 -19.73 4.40
C PRO A 61 11.96 -20.40 3.20
N ARG A 62 11.28 -20.41 2.04
CA ARG A 62 11.80 -20.95 0.78
C ARG A 62 12.89 -20.06 0.15
N ALA A 63 12.78 -18.74 0.29
CA ALA A 63 13.75 -17.78 -0.26
C ALA A 63 15.08 -17.77 0.52
N ARG A 64 15.07 -18.22 1.79
CA ARG A 64 16.29 -18.39 2.58
C ARG A 64 17.26 -19.44 2.00
N ALA A 65 16.76 -20.34 1.15
CA ALA A 65 17.56 -21.34 0.44
C ALA A 65 18.10 -20.85 -0.92
N GLU A 66 17.53 -19.77 -1.49
CA GLU A 66 17.89 -19.25 -2.82
C GLU A 66 18.40 -17.79 -2.72
N ALA A 67 19.71 -17.62 -2.87
CA ALA A 67 20.36 -16.41 -3.39
C ALA A 67 19.99 -15.03 -2.78
N GLY A 68 19.92 -14.90 -1.44
CA GLY A 68 19.86 -13.58 -0.79
C GLY A 68 18.54 -12.81 -0.95
N LEU A 69 17.48 -13.48 -1.42
CA LEU A 69 16.14 -12.89 -1.54
C LEU A 69 15.45 -12.90 -0.17
N THR A 70 15.15 -11.71 0.36
CA THR A 70 14.74 -11.51 1.76
C THR A 70 13.24 -11.31 1.93
N TYR A 71 12.48 -10.96 0.90
CA TYR A 71 11.07 -10.62 0.97
C TYR A 71 10.27 -11.44 -0.02
N PHE A 72 9.06 -11.80 0.39
CA PHE A 72 8.08 -12.40 -0.50
C PHE A 72 6.88 -11.49 -0.61
N HIS A 73 6.63 -11.07 -1.84
CA HIS A 73 5.55 -10.19 -2.24
C HIS A 73 4.41 -11.04 -2.79
N HIS A 74 3.19 -10.73 -2.34
CA HIS A 74 1.98 -11.41 -2.77
C HIS A 74 0.88 -10.39 -2.95
N HIS A 75 0.52 -10.12 -4.21
CA HIS A 75 -0.40 -9.07 -4.58
C HIS A 75 -1.54 -9.60 -5.44
N LEU A 76 -2.68 -8.92 -5.35
CA LEU A 76 -3.69 -8.93 -6.38
C LEU A 76 -3.54 -7.64 -7.20
N ILE A 77 -3.36 -7.76 -8.51
CA ILE A 77 -3.31 -6.62 -9.41
C ILE A 77 -4.61 -6.57 -10.20
N VAL A 78 -5.21 -5.37 -10.25
CA VAL A 78 -6.35 -5.06 -11.10
C VAL A 78 -5.89 -3.99 -12.08
N SER A 79 -5.74 -4.36 -13.35
CA SER A 79 -5.53 -3.43 -14.45
C SER A 79 -6.89 -3.10 -15.04
N ILE A 80 -7.23 -1.82 -15.16
CA ILE A 80 -8.53 -1.37 -15.66
C ILE A 80 -8.37 -0.30 -16.75
N ASP A 81 -9.19 -0.41 -17.79
CA ASP A 81 -9.35 0.61 -18.81
C ASP A 81 -9.90 1.90 -18.16
N PRO A 82 -9.21 3.05 -18.33
CA PRO A 82 -9.68 4.33 -17.82
C PRO A 82 -11.13 4.67 -18.22
N GLN A 83 -11.55 4.33 -19.44
CA GLN A 83 -12.91 4.58 -19.92
C GLN A 83 -13.94 3.71 -19.20
N LEU A 84 -13.58 2.46 -18.87
CA LEU A 84 -14.44 1.62 -18.03
C LEU A 84 -14.56 2.22 -16.63
N LEU A 85 -13.45 2.65 -16.03
CA LEU A 85 -13.46 3.25 -14.70
C LEU A 85 -14.31 4.53 -14.65
N GLN A 86 -14.17 5.41 -15.65
CA GLN A 86 -14.99 6.62 -15.79
C GLN A 86 -16.48 6.26 -15.86
N ARG A 87 -16.88 5.30 -16.71
CA ARG A 87 -18.28 4.86 -16.80
C ARG A 87 -18.82 4.28 -15.50
N LEU A 88 -18.02 3.51 -14.77
CA LEU A 88 -18.42 2.94 -13.48
C LEU A 88 -18.55 4.00 -12.39
N ALA A 89 -17.75 5.06 -12.44
CA ALA A 89 -17.73 6.13 -11.45
C ALA A 89 -18.74 7.26 -11.70
N GLU A 90 -19.31 7.37 -12.91
CA GLU A 90 -20.11 8.51 -13.37
C GLU A 90 -21.23 8.92 -12.40
N ALA A 91 -21.98 7.94 -11.88
CA ALA A 91 -23.11 8.19 -10.98
C ALA A 91 -22.70 8.84 -9.65
N ASP A 92 -21.46 8.61 -9.19
CA ASP A 92 -20.92 9.07 -7.92
C ASP A 92 -19.64 9.91 -8.12
N ARG A 93 -19.47 10.53 -9.30
CA ARG A 93 -18.23 11.24 -9.68
C ARG A 93 -17.79 12.30 -8.66
N ALA A 94 -18.75 13.00 -8.06
CA ALA A 94 -18.49 14.01 -7.03
C ALA A 94 -17.95 13.46 -5.69
N LYS A 95 -17.99 12.13 -5.49
CA LYS A 95 -17.51 11.44 -4.28
C LYS A 95 -16.22 10.66 -4.52
N LEU A 96 -15.64 10.77 -5.71
CA LEU A 96 -14.36 10.15 -6.01
C LEU A 96 -13.29 10.68 -5.05
N CYS A 97 -12.45 9.78 -4.56
CA CYS A 97 -11.30 10.20 -3.77
C CYS A 97 -10.33 11.01 -4.67
N PRO A 98 -9.63 12.02 -4.11
CA PRO A 98 -8.79 12.93 -4.90
C PRO A 98 -7.77 12.19 -5.76
N THR A 99 -7.14 11.14 -5.24
CA THR A 99 -6.14 10.34 -5.97
C THR A 99 -6.73 9.67 -7.21
N VAL A 100 -7.95 9.16 -7.15
CA VAL A 100 -8.60 8.53 -8.32
C VAL A 100 -9.12 9.57 -9.29
N ALA A 101 -9.64 10.70 -8.80
CA ALA A 101 -10.04 11.82 -9.66
C ALA A 101 -8.84 12.34 -10.47
N GLU A 102 -7.70 12.58 -9.81
CA GLU A 102 -6.45 12.99 -10.48
C GLU A 102 -5.99 11.95 -11.51
N LEU A 103 -6.03 10.65 -11.19
CA LEU A 103 -5.63 9.60 -12.14
C LEU A 103 -6.50 9.57 -13.41
N LEU A 104 -7.79 9.87 -13.28
CA LEU A 104 -8.71 9.93 -14.42
C LEU A 104 -8.50 11.17 -15.30
N GLU A 105 -7.87 12.22 -14.76
CA GLU A 105 -7.60 13.48 -15.46
C GLU A 105 -6.21 13.53 -16.13
N ARG A 106 -5.29 12.64 -15.76
CA ARG A 106 -3.92 12.59 -16.32
C ARG A 106 -3.87 12.04 -17.75
N SER A 107 -2.97 12.59 -18.56
CA SER A 107 -2.61 12.10 -19.90
C SER A 107 -1.88 10.75 -19.84
N ASP A 108 -1.93 9.99 -20.95
CA ASP A 108 -1.51 8.57 -21.05
C ASP A 108 -0.08 8.26 -20.55
N ASP A 109 0.87 9.19 -20.64
CA ASP A 109 2.30 8.94 -20.35
C ASP A 109 2.71 8.89 -18.86
N GLU A 110 1.80 9.15 -17.90
CA GLU A 110 2.13 9.19 -16.46
C GLU A 110 1.17 8.39 -15.56
N ARG A 111 0.48 7.39 -16.10
CA ARG A 111 -0.46 6.58 -15.31
C ARG A 111 0.28 5.79 -14.23
N SER A 112 -0.02 6.12 -12.98
CA SER A 112 0.66 5.60 -11.79
C SER A 112 -0.16 4.49 -11.15
N ALA A 113 0.52 3.50 -10.56
CA ALA A 113 -0.14 2.43 -9.84
C ALA A 113 -0.69 2.90 -8.47
N LEU A 114 -1.92 2.52 -8.14
CA LEU A 114 -2.49 2.71 -6.80
C LEU A 114 -2.05 1.56 -5.90
N ASN A 115 -1.37 1.87 -4.78
CA ASN A 115 -1.00 0.86 -3.80
C ASN A 115 -1.96 0.89 -2.61
N ILE A 116 -2.67 -0.22 -2.39
CA ILE A 116 -3.73 -0.35 -1.39
C ILE A 116 -3.35 -1.42 -0.36
N ASP A 117 -3.46 -1.11 0.93
CA ASP A 117 -3.41 -2.12 2.00
C ASP A 117 -4.66 -3.01 1.88
N GLY A 118 -4.45 -4.28 1.55
CA GLY A 118 -5.51 -5.26 1.34
C GLY A 118 -6.27 -5.66 2.60
N ALA A 119 -5.91 -5.18 3.79
CA ALA A 119 -6.56 -5.59 5.04
C ALA A 119 -8.09 -5.39 5.02
N ALA A 120 -8.56 -4.26 4.49
CA ALA A 120 -10.00 -3.97 4.38
C ALA A 120 -10.69 -4.71 3.21
N LEU A 121 -9.91 -5.22 2.26
CA LEU A 121 -10.38 -5.93 1.07
C LEU A 121 -10.26 -7.45 1.21
N LYS A 122 -9.70 -7.95 2.32
CA LYS A 122 -9.40 -9.37 2.50
C LYS A 122 -10.57 -10.31 2.16
N PRO A 123 -11.81 -10.06 2.63
CA PRO A 123 -12.94 -10.95 2.29
C PRO A 123 -13.24 -11.04 0.80
N ILE A 124 -12.97 -9.96 0.05
CA ILE A 124 -13.21 -9.87 -1.39
C ILE A 124 -12.06 -10.56 -2.14
N VAL A 125 -10.82 -10.28 -1.72
CA VAL A 125 -9.62 -10.89 -2.26
C VAL A 125 -9.67 -12.42 -2.13
N ASP A 126 -10.03 -12.93 -0.94
CA ASP A 126 -10.09 -14.37 -0.70
C ASP A 126 -11.06 -15.04 -1.71
N GLN A 127 -12.21 -14.41 -1.97
CA GLN A 127 -13.18 -14.89 -2.97
C GLN A 127 -12.68 -14.78 -4.42
N ILE A 128 -11.80 -13.83 -4.73
CA ILE A 128 -11.21 -13.72 -6.07
C ILE A 128 -10.15 -14.80 -6.30
N LEU A 129 -9.34 -15.08 -5.28
CA LEU A 129 -8.28 -16.11 -5.32
C LEU A 129 -8.84 -17.53 -5.26
N GLU A 130 -9.94 -17.71 -4.54
CA GLU A 130 -10.66 -18.96 -4.34
C GLU A 130 -12.15 -18.76 -4.68
N PRO A 131 -12.49 -18.64 -5.99
CA PRO A 131 -13.86 -18.38 -6.42
C PRO A 131 -14.77 -19.57 -6.13
N PRO A 132 -16.05 -19.32 -5.79
CA PRO A 132 -17.05 -20.38 -5.70
C PRO A 132 -17.34 -20.94 -7.10
N ASP A 133 -17.74 -22.20 -7.17
CA ASP A 133 -18.22 -22.82 -8.41
C ASP A 133 -19.62 -22.31 -8.74
N VAL A 134 -19.68 -21.21 -9.50
CA VAL A 134 -20.91 -20.63 -10.02
C VAL A 134 -20.89 -20.60 -11.54
N GLY A 135 -22.06 -20.78 -12.17
CA GLY A 135 -22.14 -20.94 -13.63
C GLY A 135 -21.68 -19.72 -14.45
N GLY A 136 -21.62 -18.52 -13.86
CA GLY A 136 -21.24 -17.28 -14.54
C GLY A 136 -19.97 -16.65 -13.98
N MET A 137 -18.80 -17.22 -14.29
CA MET A 137 -17.50 -16.70 -13.83
C MET A 137 -17.22 -15.25 -14.27
N ALA A 138 -17.55 -14.90 -15.52
CA ALA A 138 -17.38 -13.53 -16.00
C ALA A 138 -18.19 -12.52 -15.15
N LEU A 139 -19.47 -12.83 -14.90
CA LEU A 139 -20.34 -12.01 -14.07
C LEU A 139 -19.85 -11.93 -12.62
N PHE A 140 -19.34 -13.04 -12.08
CA PHE A 140 -18.74 -13.08 -10.74
C PHE A 140 -17.56 -12.10 -10.64
N TYR A 141 -16.59 -12.16 -11.56
CA TYR A 141 -15.43 -11.27 -11.52
C TYR A 141 -15.80 -9.82 -11.82
N GLN A 142 -16.75 -9.57 -12.72
CA GLN A 142 -17.34 -8.26 -12.94
C GLN A 142 -17.98 -7.68 -11.67
N ALA A 143 -18.63 -8.51 -10.85
CA ALA A 143 -19.20 -8.10 -9.57
C ALA A 143 -18.10 -7.80 -8.54
N LYS A 144 -17.08 -8.66 -8.46
CA LYS A 144 -15.93 -8.47 -7.56
C LYS A 144 -15.11 -7.23 -7.89
N LEU A 145 -14.94 -6.92 -9.17
CA LEU A 145 -14.31 -5.68 -9.62
C LEU A 145 -15.07 -4.46 -9.08
N ARG A 146 -16.39 -4.42 -9.28
CA ARG A 146 -17.23 -3.30 -8.78
C ARG A 146 -17.16 -3.18 -7.27
N GLU A 147 -17.15 -4.30 -6.55
CA GLU A 147 -16.98 -4.33 -5.10
C GLU A 147 -15.63 -3.69 -4.69
N ILE A 148 -14.52 -4.11 -5.31
CA ILE A 148 -13.18 -3.52 -5.08
C ILE A 148 -13.15 -2.03 -5.38
N LEU A 149 -13.64 -1.61 -6.55
CA LEU A 149 -13.65 -0.21 -6.97
C LEU A 149 -14.51 0.64 -6.02
N SER A 150 -15.62 0.10 -5.49
CA SER A 150 -16.44 0.80 -4.51
C SER A 150 -15.67 1.16 -3.24
N PHE A 151 -14.68 0.34 -2.86
CA PHE A 151 -13.86 0.56 -1.67
C PHE A 151 -12.62 1.42 -1.91
N ILE A 152 -12.13 1.50 -3.14
CA ILE A 152 -10.89 2.20 -3.51
C ILE A 152 -11.19 3.59 -4.09
N CYS A 153 -12.17 3.68 -4.97
CA CYS A 153 -12.41 4.88 -5.77
C CYS A 153 -13.16 5.98 -5.04
N PHE A 154 -13.89 5.64 -3.98
CA PHE A 154 -14.76 6.61 -3.29
C PHE A 154 -14.25 6.86 -1.89
N GLU A 155 -14.35 8.12 -1.46
CA GLU A 155 -14.09 8.45 -0.06
C GLU A 155 -15.06 7.67 0.81
N ARG A 156 -14.50 6.79 1.66
CA ARG A 156 -15.32 6.17 2.71
C ARG A 156 -15.77 7.30 3.61
N LYS A 157 -17.06 7.32 3.96
CA LYS A 157 -17.46 8.08 5.14
C LYS A 157 -16.57 7.62 6.30
N PRO A 158 -15.97 8.56 7.04
CA PRO A 158 -15.21 8.25 8.23
C PRO A 158 -16.00 7.24 9.07
N ILE A 159 -15.43 6.07 9.37
CA ILE A 159 -16.01 5.18 10.40
C ILE A 159 -16.17 6.01 11.68
N ASP A 160 -15.23 6.93 11.90
CA ASP A 160 -15.28 7.94 12.94
C ASP A 160 -14.44 9.17 12.50
N GLU A 161 -15.05 10.34 12.32
CA GLU A 161 -14.33 11.59 11.95
C GLU A 161 -13.17 11.92 12.89
N ARG A 162 -13.23 11.44 14.14
CA ARG A 162 -12.15 11.63 15.12
C ARG A 162 -10.91 10.85 14.72
N ILE A 163 -11.03 9.67 14.12
CA ILE A 163 -9.86 8.90 13.68
C ILE A 163 -9.19 9.56 12.48
N ASP A 164 -9.95 10.15 11.57
CA ASP A 164 -9.40 10.77 10.37
C ASP A 164 -8.68 12.05 10.72
N ARG A 165 -9.26 12.88 11.60
CA ARG A 165 -8.54 14.02 12.19
C ARG A 165 -7.27 13.60 12.90
N ALA A 166 -7.29 12.47 13.60
CA ALA A 166 -6.12 11.97 14.29
C ALA A 166 -5.02 11.51 13.34
N VAL A 167 -5.39 10.78 12.29
CA VAL A 167 -4.48 10.31 11.23
C VAL A 167 -3.89 11.50 10.47
N ALA A 168 -4.71 12.47 10.07
CA ALA A 168 -4.27 13.69 9.40
C ALA A 168 -3.28 14.47 10.26
N PHE A 169 -3.59 14.63 11.56
CA PHE A 169 -2.68 15.28 12.51
C PHE A 169 -1.32 14.58 12.56
N LEU A 170 -1.27 13.25 12.65
CA LEU A 170 -0.01 12.51 12.72
C LEU A 170 0.81 12.63 11.42
N HIS A 171 0.17 12.64 10.25
CA HIS A 171 0.84 12.85 8.96
C HIS A 171 1.41 14.25 8.80
N GLN A 172 0.73 15.27 9.31
CA GLN A 172 1.20 16.65 9.28
C GLN A 172 2.35 16.92 10.27
N HIS A 173 2.54 16.06 11.27
CA HIS A 173 3.51 16.25 12.35
C HIS A 173 4.47 15.06 12.48
N LEU A 174 4.86 14.47 11.35
CA LEU A 174 5.80 13.34 11.30
C LEU A 174 7.14 13.69 11.94
N ASP A 175 7.63 14.91 11.74
CA ASP A 175 8.88 15.44 12.26
C ASP A 175 8.88 15.71 13.77
N ASN A 176 7.70 15.89 14.38
CA ASN A 176 7.57 16.20 15.80
C ASN A 176 7.69 14.93 16.69
N PRO A 177 8.77 14.74 17.47
CA PRO A 177 8.97 13.52 18.28
C PRO A 177 7.84 13.24 19.29
N ASN A 178 7.08 14.28 19.67
CA ASN A 178 5.99 14.21 20.63
C ASN A 178 4.59 14.19 19.99
N ALA A 179 4.46 14.06 18.66
CA ALA A 179 3.16 14.09 17.97
C ALA A 179 2.13 13.12 18.56
N SER A 180 2.54 11.90 18.92
CA SER A 180 1.62 10.95 19.56
C SER A 180 1.13 11.39 20.95
N LYS A 181 1.90 12.20 21.69
CA LYS A 181 1.51 12.71 23.01
C LYS A 181 0.59 13.93 22.89
N SER A 182 0.86 14.82 21.93
CA SER A 182 0.03 16.00 21.66
C SER A 182 -1.27 15.65 20.93
N LEU A 183 -1.33 14.49 20.27
CA LEU A 183 -2.49 14.05 19.48
C LEU A 183 -3.81 14.13 20.25
N ALA A 184 -3.85 13.67 21.51
CA ALA A 184 -5.07 13.63 22.30
C ALA A 184 -5.68 15.04 22.47
N GLN A 185 -4.83 16.03 22.74
CA GLN A 185 -5.25 17.43 22.83
C GLN A 185 -5.71 17.97 21.46
N ALA A 186 -4.98 17.65 20.39
CA ALA A 186 -5.29 18.12 19.04
C ALA A 186 -6.66 17.65 18.51
N ILE A 187 -7.13 16.48 18.96
CA ILE A 187 -8.43 15.91 18.55
C ILE A 187 -9.51 16.02 19.62
N CYS A 188 -9.27 16.77 20.69
CA CYS A 188 -10.18 16.95 21.82
C CYS A 188 -10.64 15.64 22.49
N LEU A 189 -9.73 14.67 22.66
CA LEU A 189 -9.98 13.40 23.35
C LEU A 189 -9.01 13.20 24.53
N SER A 190 -9.42 12.42 25.52
CA SER A 190 -8.47 11.95 26.54
C SER A 190 -7.50 10.91 25.94
N PRO A 191 -6.27 10.77 26.49
CA PRO A 191 -5.31 9.77 26.02
C PRO A 191 -5.88 8.34 25.96
N ARG A 192 -6.73 7.97 26.92
CA ARG A 192 -7.41 6.67 26.97
C ARG A 192 -8.42 6.51 25.82
N GLN A 193 -9.19 7.55 25.51
CA GLN A 193 -10.12 7.54 24.37
C GLN A 193 -9.38 7.44 23.05
N THR A 194 -8.28 8.19 22.87
CA THR A 194 -7.45 8.12 21.67
C THR A 194 -6.84 6.73 21.46
N GLN A 195 -6.29 6.13 22.52
CA GLN A 195 -5.77 4.75 22.48
C GLN A 195 -6.84 3.74 22.05
N ARG A 196 -8.03 3.81 22.68
CA ARG A 196 -9.15 2.92 22.34
C ARG A 196 -9.62 3.13 20.90
N LEU A 197 -9.72 4.38 20.45
CA LEU A 197 -10.15 4.72 19.10
C LEU A 197 -9.21 4.10 18.06
N PHE A 198 -7.90 4.26 18.22
CA PHE A 198 -6.90 3.65 17.35
C PHE A 198 -6.95 2.12 17.37
N ARG A 199 -7.09 1.49 18.56
CA ARG A 199 -7.18 0.03 18.66
C ARG A 199 -8.43 -0.52 17.96
N VAL A 200 -9.58 0.12 18.14
CA VAL A 200 -10.85 -0.35 17.57
C VAL A 200 -10.88 -0.14 16.06
N VAL A 201 -10.42 1.01 15.56
CA VAL A 201 -10.54 1.36 14.14
C VAL A 201 -9.35 0.87 13.30
N LEU A 202 -8.13 0.94 13.84
CA LEU A 202 -6.89 0.66 13.09
C LEU A 202 -6.13 -0.57 13.60
N GLY A 203 -6.59 -1.20 14.69
CA GLY A 203 -5.95 -2.39 15.26
C GLY A 203 -4.60 -2.15 15.95
N ARG A 204 -4.19 -0.88 16.15
CA ARG A 204 -2.89 -0.49 16.71
C ARG A 204 -3.05 0.73 17.63
N SER A 205 -2.00 1.11 18.35
CA SER A 205 -1.96 2.35 19.15
C SER A 205 -1.52 3.55 18.29
N PRO A 206 -1.74 4.80 18.76
CA PRO A 206 -1.26 5.99 18.06
C PRO A 206 0.27 6.02 17.87
N SER A 207 1.03 5.54 18.86
CA SER A 207 2.50 5.48 18.78
C SER A 207 2.97 4.47 17.73
N GLU A 208 2.34 3.30 17.65
CA GLU A 208 2.64 2.29 16.63
C GLU A 208 2.29 2.79 15.23
N TYR A 209 1.14 3.45 15.08
CA TYR A 209 0.73 4.09 13.83
C TYR A 209 1.76 5.12 13.37
N LEU A 210 2.15 6.05 14.26
CA LEU A 210 3.13 7.09 13.98
C LEU A 210 4.50 6.51 13.60
N ALA A 211 4.98 5.50 14.33
CA ALA A 211 6.24 4.83 14.01
C ALA A 211 6.22 4.22 12.60
N GLU A 212 5.11 3.58 12.23
CA GLU A 212 4.96 2.97 10.91
C GLU A 212 5.04 3.99 9.77
N ILE A 213 4.25 5.06 9.83
CA ILE A 213 4.24 6.09 8.78
C ILE A 213 5.58 6.83 8.68
N ARG A 214 6.29 7.03 9.80
CA ARG A 214 7.65 7.59 9.82
C ARG A 214 8.65 6.69 9.10
N LEU A 215 8.63 5.40 9.41
CA LEU A 215 9.55 4.44 8.80
C LEU A 215 9.28 4.28 7.30
N GLN A 216 8.01 4.30 6.87
CA GLN A 216 7.64 4.31 5.44
C GLN A 216 8.17 5.55 4.72
N LYS A 217 7.98 6.74 5.28
CA LYS A 217 8.53 7.99 4.72
C LYS A 217 10.06 7.96 4.64
N ALA A 218 10.73 7.48 5.70
CA ALA A 218 12.17 7.34 5.72
C ALA A 218 12.69 6.38 4.63
N ALA A 219 12.00 5.25 4.43
CA ALA A 219 12.35 4.31 3.37
C ALA A 219 12.23 4.94 1.98
N SER A 220 11.18 5.73 1.74
CA SER A 220 11.03 6.49 0.48
C SER A 220 12.16 7.50 0.26
N LEU A 221 12.55 8.25 1.29
CA LEU A 221 13.67 9.20 1.22
C LEU A 221 14.99 8.49 0.87
N LEU A 222 15.30 7.40 1.57
CA LEU A 222 16.50 6.58 1.34
C LEU A 222 16.50 5.96 -0.07
N ALA A 223 15.36 5.44 -0.53
CA ALA A 223 15.22 4.83 -1.84
C ALA A 223 15.41 5.85 -2.99
N SER A 224 15.02 7.11 -2.78
CA SER A 224 15.22 8.18 -3.76
C SER A 224 16.67 8.67 -3.86
N GLY A 225 17.55 8.24 -2.95
CA GLY A 225 18.94 8.72 -2.87
C GLY A 225 19.11 10.16 -2.40
N ARG A 226 18.01 10.90 -2.19
CA ARG A 226 17.99 12.33 -1.84
C ARG A 226 18.43 12.65 -0.41
N ALA A 227 18.47 11.65 0.48
CA ALA A 227 18.83 11.83 1.87
C ALA A 227 19.83 10.77 2.37
N THR A 228 20.67 11.15 3.32
CA THR A 228 21.46 10.24 4.16
C THR A 228 20.57 9.54 5.20
N VAL A 229 21.12 8.52 5.85
CA VAL A 229 20.46 7.82 6.96
C VAL A 229 20.12 8.78 8.10
N SER A 230 21.05 9.69 8.43
CA SER A 230 20.88 10.68 9.48
C SER A 230 19.81 11.72 9.14
N GLU A 231 19.85 12.27 7.93
CA GLU A 231 18.84 13.23 7.45
C GLU A 231 17.46 12.60 7.43
N SER A 232 17.34 11.37 6.90
CA SER A 232 16.06 10.65 6.85
C SER A 232 15.47 10.44 8.25
N ALA A 233 16.31 10.09 9.23
CA ALA A 233 15.88 9.90 10.61
C ALA A 233 15.37 11.20 11.25
N ILE A 234 16.08 12.31 11.02
CA ILE A 234 15.72 13.63 11.54
C ILE A 234 14.43 14.13 10.90
N GLU A 235 14.31 14.01 9.57
CA GLU A 235 13.15 14.47 8.80
C GLU A 235 11.85 13.78 9.24
N VAL A 236 11.94 12.50 9.62
CA VAL A 236 10.79 11.75 10.14
C VAL A 236 10.68 11.78 11.67
N GLY A 237 11.40 12.67 12.35
CA GLY A 237 11.20 12.97 13.77
C GLY A 237 11.80 11.98 14.77
N TYR A 238 12.83 11.21 14.39
CA TYR A 238 13.61 10.40 15.33
C TYR A 238 14.74 11.22 15.95
N VAL A 239 14.76 11.27 17.29
CA VAL A 239 15.83 11.95 18.07
C VAL A 239 17.12 11.13 18.12
N SER A 240 17.01 9.80 18.04
CA SER A 240 18.16 8.89 18.14
C SER A 240 18.28 8.05 16.88
N LEU A 241 19.41 8.18 16.19
CA LEU A 241 19.84 7.33 15.07
C LEU A 241 19.85 5.85 15.41
N SER A 242 20.26 5.49 16.63
CA SER A 242 20.28 4.10 17.11
C SER A 242 18.86 3.55 17.26
N HIS A 243 17.93 4.34 17.78
CA HIS A 243 16.53 3.95 17.89
C HIS A 243 15.87 3.83 16.52
N PHE A 244 16.13 4.80 15.63
CA PHE A 244 15.69 4.76 14.24
C PHE A 244 16.18 3.50 13.53
N SER A 245 17.48 3.19 13.60
CA SER A 245 18.06 2.05 12.90
C SER A 245 17.51 0.71 13.39
N LYS A 246 17.28 0.56 14.71
CA LYS A 246 16.63 -0.62 15.28
C LYS A 246 15.18 -0.76 14.80
N ALA A 247 14.40 0.31 14.87
CA ALA A 247 13.00 0.32 14.43
C ALA A 247 12.87 0.05 12.91
N PHE A 248 13.75 0.66 12.12
CA PHE A 248 13.83 0.46 10.68
C PHE A 248 14.17 -0.99 10.34
N ARG A 249 15.18 -1.58 10.99
CA ARG A 249 15.52 -2.99 10.81
C ARG A 249 14.43 -3.94 11.27
N ALA A 250 13.71 -3.63 12.34
CA ALA A 250 12.58 -4.45 12.77
C ALA A 250 11.44 -4.42 11.75
N LYS A 251 11.15 -3.25 11.14
CA LYS A 251 10.08 -3.10 10.15
C LYS A 251 10.45 -3.67 8.79
N PHE A 252 11.67 -3.42 8.34
CA PHE A 252 12.10 -3.72 6.98
C PHE A 252 13.08 -4.88 6.91
N GLY A 253 13.60 -5.46 7.99
CA GLY A 253 14.58 -6.56 7.93
C GLY A 253 16.03 -6.14 7.60
N LEU A 254 16.25 -4.95 7.01
CA LEU A 254 17.56 -4.38 6.70
C LEU A 254 17.83 -3.14 7.55
N SER A 255 19.10 -2.86 7.86
CA SER A 255 19.46 -1.54 8.40
C SER A 255 19.25 -0.44 7.34
N PRO A 256 19.07 0.84 7.75
CA PRO A 256 18.90 1.95 6.82
C PRO A 256 20.02 2.06 5.78
N SER A 257 21.27 1.80 6.19
CA SER A 257 22.44 1.86 5.29
C SER A 257 22.43 0.71 4.27
N GLU A 258 22.14 -0.51 4.71
CA GLU A 258 22.00 -1.68 3.82
C GLU A 258 20.87 -1.46 2.82
N PHE A 259 19.73 -0.94 3.28
CA PHE A 259 18.58 -0.59 2.46
C PHE A 259 18.94 0.44 1.38
N LYS A 260 19.61 1.53 1.76
CA LYS A 260 20.05 2.58 0.82
C LYS A 260 21.01 2.02 -0.23
N ALA A 261 22.01 1.24 0.19
CA ALA A 261 22.98 0.65 -0.73
C ALA A 261 22.33 -0.34 -1.71
N ALA A 262 21.36 -1.15 -1.25
CA ALA A 262 20.63 -2.08 -2.10
C ALA A 262 19.85 -1.36 -3.22
N ARG A 263 19.22 -0.21 -2.91
CA ARG A 263 18.50 0.61 -3.91
C ARG A 263 19.43 1.29 -4.91
N GLN A 264 20.57 1.83 -4.44
CA GLN A 264 21.51 2.54 -5.31
C GLN A 264 22.17 1.62 -6.34
N ARG A 265 22.47 0.35 -6.00
CA ARG A 265 23.01 -0.64 -6.94
C ARG A 265 22.06 -1.04 -8.07
N ARG A 266 20.78 -0.67 -7.97
CA ARG A 266 19.73 -1.00 -8.95
C ARG A 266 19.36 0.16 -9.87
N ALA A 267 19.62 1.38 -9.44
CA ALA A 267 19.33 2.58 -10.21
C ALA A 267 20.45 2.94 -11.20
N GLY A 268 21.62 2.29 -11.11
CA GLY A 268 22.72 2.36 -12.07
C GLY A 268 22.94 1.03 -12.74
#